data_AF-A0A1G4PHX2-F1
#
_entry.id   AF-A0A1G4PHX2-F1
#
_cell.length_a   1.000
_cell.length_b   1.000
_cell.length_c   1.000
_cell.angle_alpha   90.00
_cell.angle_beta   90.00
_cell.angle_gamma   90.00
#
_symmetry.space_group_name_H-M   'P 1'
#
loop_
_entity.id
_entity.type
_entity.pdbx_description
1 polymer ?
#
loop_
_entity_poly.entity_id
_entity_poly.type
_entity_poly.pdbx_seq_one_letter_code
_entity_poly.pdbx_strand_id
1 'polypeptide(L)'
;MENITYERLRKTYMNGSADETVLTNVFTGIRPDSPYDGTLDYKWLSEEMANDLTPLRMLVGFSAEDMSKLIGTTEEIYQDIEVGTRGMSWSEYLSLLFVFHYNGRTLGIIDNLGLFPKSLKEKISIGEPA
;
A
#
# COMPACT_ATOMS: atom_id res chain seq x y z
N MET A 1 13.61 4.44 11.26
CA MET A 1 12.64 3.84 10.31
C MET A 1 12.02 4.89 9.38
N GLU A 2 11.90 6.17 9.76
CA GLU A 2 11.50 7.28 8.85
C GLU A 2 12.37 7.41 7.59
N ASN A 3 13.67 7.06 7.69
CA ASN A 3 14.59 7.11 6.54
C ASN A 3 14.26 6.12 5.41
N ILE A 4 13.48 5.06 5.63
CA ILE A 4 13.16 4.11 4.55
C ILE A 4 12.01 4.65 3.69
N THR A 5 11.03 5.29 4.33
CA THR A 5 9.81 5.79 3.67
C THR A 5 10.10 6.94 2.71
N TYR A 6 10.81 7.98 3.17
CA TYR A 6 11.14 9.10 2.31
C TYR A 6 12.09 8.69 1.19
N GLU A 7 13.01 7.75 1.43
CA GLU A 7 13.96 7.33 0.40
C GLU A 7 13.30 6.56 -0.75
N ARG A 8 12.28 5.72 -0.51
CA ARG A 8 11.53 5.09 -1.61
C ARG A 8 10.80 6.14 -2.43
N LEU A 9 9.97 6.95 -1.79
CA LEU A 9 9.23 8.00 -2.50
C LEU A 9 10.22 8.96 -3.19
N ARG A 10 11.37 9.28 -2.56
CA ARG A 10 12.41 10.14 -3.13
C ARG A 10 13.06 9.53 -4.34
N LYS A 11 13.43 8.27 -4.27
CA LYS A 11 14.10 7.55 -5.36
C LYS A 11 13.17 7.28 -6.53
N THR A 12 11.92 6.90 -6.25
CA THR A 12 10.95 6.54 -7.29
C THR A 12 10.32 7.79 -7.92
N TYR A 13 10.05 8.84 -7.13
CA TYR A 13 9.25 9.98 -7.57
C TYR A 13 9.84 11.37 -7.26
N MET A 14 10.92 11.49 -6.47
CA MET A 14 11.50 12.80 -6.09
C MET A 14 12.96 12.98 -6.52
N ASN A 15 13.27 12.70 -7.79
CA ASN A 15 14.60 12.84 -8.40
C ASN A 15 15.09 14.31 -8.54
N GLY A 16 14.88 15.15 -7.52
CA GLY A 16 15.53 16.46 -7.35
C GLY A 16 14.65 17.61 -6.89
N SER A 17 13.32 17.53 -6.98
CA SER A 17 12.38 18.57 -6.49
C SER A 17 10.96 18.02 -6.52
N ALA A 18 10.50 17.37 -5.45
CA ALA A 18 9.08 17.02 -5.38
C ALA A 18 8.26 18.27 -5.13
N ASP A 19 7.35 18.55 -6.05
CA ASP A 19 6.26 19.49 -5.82
C ASP A 19 5.23 18.85 -4.88
N GLU A 20 4.63 19.64 -3.99
CA GLU A 20 3.61 19.28 -2.99
C GLU A 20 2.46 18.47 -3.61
N THR A 21 2.18 18.77 -4.86
CA THR A 21 1.31 18.08 -5.82
C THR A 21 1.54 16.55 -5.83
N VAL A 22 2.78 16.08 -6.03
CA VAL A 22 3.09 14.63 -6.11
C VAL A 22 2.79 13.90 -4.80
N LEU A 23 3.17 14.49 -3.67
CA LEU A 23 2.91 13.91 -2.34
C LEU A 23 1.40 13.85 -2.08
N THR A 24 0.68 14.91 -2.44
CA THR A 24 -0.78 14.96 -2.34
C THR A 24 -1.41 13.81 -3.13
N ASN A 25 -0.98 13.58 -4.36
CA ASN A 25 -1.48 12.48 -5.19
C ASN A 25 -1.33 11.12 -4.49
N VAL A 26 -0.13 10.83 -3.98
CA VAL A 26 0.15 9.59 -3.25
C VAL A 26 -0.79 9.41 -2.05
N PHE A 27 -0.94 10.44 -1.20
CA PHE A 27 -1.80 10.35 0.00
C PHE A 27 -3.31 10.41 -0.31
N THR A 28 -3.69 10.81 -1.52
CA THR A 28 -5.06 10.74 -2.03
C THR A 28 -5.36 9.46 -2.81
N GLY A 29 -4.40 8.54 -2.95
CA GLY A 29 -4.67 7.29 -3.65
C GLY A 29 -4.63 7.41 -5.17
N ILE A 30 -3.95 8.43 -5.69
CA ILE A 30 -3.94 8.80 -7.10
C ILE A 30 -2.51 8.65 -7.63
N ARG A 31 -2.40 8.01 -8.80
CA ARG A 31 -1.12 7.86 -9.49
C ARG A 31 -0.49 9.24 -9.76
N PRO A 32 0.82 9.45 -9.47
CA PRO A 32 1.44 10.78 -9.54
C PRO A 32 1.31 11.55 -10.87
N ASP A 33 1.23 10.84 -12.00
CA ASP A 33 1.06 11.37 -13.36
C ASP A 33 -0.41 11.44 -13.81
N SER A 34 -1.36 11.08 -12.94
CA SER A 34 -2.80 11.17 -13.20
C SER A 34 -3.34 12.56 -12.83
N PRO A 35 -4.32 13.10 -13.60
CA PRO A 35 -5.02 14.32 -13.20
C PRO A 35 -5.74 14.15 -11.85
N TYR A 36 -5.74 15.22 -11.05
CA TYR A 36 -6.41 15.30 -9.74
C TYR A 36 -7.94 15.39 -9.91
N ASP A 37 -8.58 14.30 -10.33
CA ASP A 37 -10.03 14.25 -10.53
C ASP A 37 -10.81 13.76 -9.29
N GLY A 38 -10.10 13.48 -8.19
CA GLY A 38 -10.67 13.02 -6.93
C GLY A 38 -11.10 11.55 -6.91
N THR A 39 -10.80 10.79 -7.99
CA THR A 39 -11.11 9.37 -8.09
C THR A 39 -9.97 8.53 -7.52
N LEU A 40 -10.32 7.53 -6.71
CA LEU A 40 -9.32 6.58 -6.20
C LEU A 40 -8.80 5.69 -7.33
N ASP A 41 -7.49 5.60 -7.48
CA ASP A 41 -6.87 4.65 -8.40
C ASP A 41 -6.60 3.31 -7.69
N TYR A 42 -7.61 2.44 -7.71
CA TYR A 42 -7.54 1.12 -7.08
C TYR A 42 -6.42 0.25 -7.66
N LYS A 43 -6.10 0.45 -8.94
CA LYS A 43 -5.06 -0.31 -9.63
C LYS A 43 -3.69 0.14 -9.12
N TRP A 44 -3.44 1.45 -9.09
CA TRP A 44 -2.21 2.01 -8.56
C TRP A 44 -1.97 1.59 -7.11
N LEU A 45 -2.98 1.64 -6.24
CA LEU A 45 -2.86 1.19 -4.85
C LEU A 45 -2.48 -0.28 -4.73
N SER A 46 -3.07 -1.14 -5.57
CA SER A 46 -2.77 -2.58 -5.58
C SER A 46 -1.35 -2.84 -6.10
N GLU A 47 -0.91 -2.10 -7.12
CA GLU A 47 0.45 -2.18 -7.66
C GLU A 47 1.50 -1.72 -6.65
N GLU A 48 1.27 -0.59 -5.97
CA GLU A 48 2.20 -0.08 -4.96
C GLU A 48 2.28 -1.00 -3.74
N MET A 49 1.16 -1.58 -3.27
CA MET A 49 1.21 -2.58 -2.20
C MET A 49 2.00 -3.82 -2.63
N ALA A 50 1.85 -4.29 -3.87
CA ALA A 50 2.61 -5.42 -4.40
C ALA A 50 4.12 -5.13 -4.41
N ASN A 51 4.53 -3.92 -4.79
CA ASN A 51 5.93 -3.50 -4.83
C ASN A 51 6.62 -3.59 -3.45
N ASP A 52 5.89 -3.39 -2.35
CA ASP A 52 6.41 -3.49 -0.99
C ASP A 52 5.99 -4.75 -0.24
N LEU A 53 5.33 -5.70 -0.91
CA LEU A 53 4.70 -6.83 -0.23
C LEU A 53 5.72 -7.67 0.56
N THR A 54 6.85 -8.00 -0.07
CA THR A 54 7.94 -8.75 0.55
C THR A 54 8.52 -8.05 1.79
N PRO A 55 9.00 -6.79 1.71
CA PRO A 55 9.51 -6.11 2.90
C PRO A 55 8.45 -5.91 3.98
N LEU A 56 7.19 -5.61 3.64
CA LEU A 56 6.10 -5.50 4.61
C LEU A 56 5.85 -6.82 5.35
N ARG A 57 5.81 -7.94 4.63
CA ARG A 57 5.68 -9.28 5.23
C ARG A 57 6.85 -9.60 6.15
N MET A 58 8.09 -9.31 5.72
CA MET A 58 9.28 -9.54 6.53
C MET A 58 9.26 -8.75 7.84
N LEU A 59 8.72 -7.52 7.85
CA LEU A 59 8.58 -6.70 9.06
C LEU A 59 7.58 -7.29 10.06
N VAL A 60 6.48 -7.84 9.56
CA VAL A 60 5.52 -8.60 10.38
C VAL A 60 6.18 -9.88 10.92
N GLY A 61 7.12 -10.47 10.18
CA GLY A 61 7.87 -11.67 10.57
C GLY A 61 7.19 -12.96 10.13
N PHE A 62 6.36 -12.91 9.08
CA PHE A 62 5.63 -14.07 8.56
C PHE A 62 6.33 -14.69 7.34
N SER A 63 6.23 -16.01 7.21
CA SER A 63 6.54 -16.70 5.96
C SER A 63 5.47 -16.37 4.89
N ALA A 64 5.77 -16.66 3.62
CA ALA A 64 4.80 -16.52 2.54
C ALA A 64 3.57 -17.43 2.79
N GLU A 65 3.81 -18.66 3.27
CA GLU A 65 2.77 -19.61 3.67
C GLU A 65 1.87 -19.07 4.81
N ASP A 66 2.45 -18.48 5.85
CA ASP A 66 1.68 -17.92 6.97
C ASP A 66 0.79 -16.78 6.50
N MET A 67 1.35 -15.89 5.67
CA MET A 67 0.61 -14.74 5.14
C MET A 67 -0.50 -15.18 4.19
N SER A 68 -0.23 -16.14 3.30
CA SER A 68 -1.23 -16.62 2.35
C SER A 68 -2.43 -17.24 3.07
N LYS A 69 -2.18 -18.05 4.12
CA LYS A 69 -3.24 -18.61 4.97
C LYS A 69 -4.05 -17.53 5.66
N LEU A 70 -3.39 -16.48 6.18
CA LEU A 70 -4.07 -15.38 6.87
C LEU A 70 -5.02 -14.61 5.95
N ILE A 71 -4.63 -14.36 4.71
CA ILE A 71 -5.45 -13.59 3.75
C ILE A 71 -6.38 -14.48 2.90
N GLY A 72 -6.38 -15.79 3.12
CA GLY A 72 -7.27 -16.73 2.44
C GLY A 72 -6.88 -17.06 0.99
N THR A 73 -5.58 -17.14 0.69
CA THR A 73 -5.05 -17.54 -0.63
C THR A 73 -4.02 -18.66 -0.51
N THR A 74 -3.47 -19.12 -1.63
CA THR A 74 -2.38 -20.13 -1.65
C THR A 74 -1.01 -19.47 -1.55
N GLU A 75 -0.02 -20.21 -1.02
CA GLU A 75 1.36 -19.71 -0.95
C GLU A 75 1.91 -19.36 -2.34
N GLU A 76 1.59 -20.18 -3.35
CA GLU A 76 1.98 -19.95 -4.75
C GLU A 76 1.45 -18.61 -5.28
N ILE A 77 0.15 -18.33 -5.12
CA ILE A 77 -0.45 -17.05 -5.56
C ILE A 77 0.20 -15.88 -4.82
N TYR A 78 0.44 -16.03 -3.53
CA TYR A 78 1.06 -14.98 -2.73
C TYR A 78 2.50 -14.71 -3.19
N GLN A 79 3.29 -15.75 -3.42
CA GLN A 79 4.65 -15.63 -3.96
C GLN A 79 4.64 -15.00 -5.35
N ASP A 80 3.73 -15.40 -6.24
CA ASP A 80 3.61 -14.81 -7.58
C ASP A 80 3.37 -13.29 -7.55
N ILE A 81 2.64 -12.80 -6.55
CA ILE A 81 2.47 -11.37 -6.32
C ILE A 81 3.80 -10.73 -5.86
N GLU A 82 4.52 -11.36 -4.94
CA GLU A 82 5.80 -10.85 -4.42
C GLU A 82 6.90 -10.74 -5.47
N VAL A 83 6.98 -11.68 -6.41
CA VAL A 83 7.92 -11.63 -7.53
C VAL A 83 7.36 -10.85 -8.74
N GLY A 84 6.10 -10.43 -8.72
CA GLY A 84 5.46 -9.65 -9.77
C GLY A 84 5.11 -10.44 -11.03
N THR A 85 5.09 -11.77 -10.97
CA THR A 85 4.58 -12.63 -12.06
C THR A 85 3.07 -12.56 -12.18
N ARG A 86 2.38 -12.16 -11.10
CA ARG A 86 0.93 -11.91 -11.04
C ARG A 86 0.65 -10.55 -10.39
N GLY A 87 -0.36 -9.84 -10.91
CA GLY A 87 -0.86 -8.62 -10.27
C GLY A 87 -1.72 -8.89 -9.03
N MET A 88 -1.67 -7.97 -8.07
CA MET A 88 -2.55 -7.98 -6.90
C MET A 88 -3.96 -7.49 -7.27
N SER A 89 -4.97 -8.25 -6.91
CA SER A 89 -6.38 -7.85 -7.01
C SER A 89 -6.75 -6.88 -5.89
N TRP A 90 -7.81 -6.11 -6.10
CA TRP A 90 -8.32 -5.17 -5.09
C TRP A 90 -8.70 -5.85 -3.77
N SER A 91 -9.27 -7.05 -3.83
CA SER A 91 -9.60 -7.83 -2.62
C SER A 91 -8.36 -8.28 -1.86
N GLU A 92 -7.31 -8.72 -2.55
CA GLU A 92 -6.03 -9.08 -1.92
C GLU A 92 -5.38 -7.84 -1.27
N TYR A 93 -5.42 -6.69 -1.97
CA TYR A 93 -4.99 -5.41 -1.42
C TYR A 93 -5.74 -5.06 -0.13
N LEU A 94 -7.07 -5.15 -0.10
CA LEU A 94 -7.86 -4.80 1.09
C LEU A 94 -7.57 -5.73 2.28
N SER A 95 -7.43 -7.04 2.04
CA SER A 95 -7.05 -8.00 3.07
C SER A 95 -5.66 -7.69 3.64
N LEU A 96 -4.68 -7.43 2.78
CA LEU A 96 -3.32 -7.10 3.19
C LEU A 96 -3.25 -5.74 3.88
N LEU A 97 -3.98 -4.75 3.37
CA LEU A 97 -4.11 -3.44 4.00
C LEU A 97 -4.61 -3.59 5.44
N PHE A 98 -5.65 -4.39 5.67
CA PHE A 98 -6.14 -4.64 7.02
C PHE A 98 -5.08 -5.27 7.92
N VAL A 99 -4.39 -6.31 7.44
CA VAL A 99 -3.32 -6.98 8.20
C VAL A 99 -2.19 -6.01 8.56
N PHE A 100 -1.67 -5.27 7.58
CA PHE A 100 -0.53 -4.38 7.79
C PHE A 100 -0.89 -3.12 8.56
N HIS A 101 -2.09 -2.57 8.36
CA HIS A 101 -2.55 -1.40 9.10
C HIS A 101 -2.91 -1.73 10.56
N TYR A 102 -3.36 -2.96 10.85
CA TYR A 102 -3.63 -3.37 12.24
C TYR A 102 -2.38 -3.87 12.99
N ASN A 103 -1.27 -4.08 12.28
CA ASN A 103 -0.02 -4.52 12.89
C ASN A 103 0.84 -3.32 13.33
N GLY A 104 1.20 -3.27 14.61
CA GLY A 104 1.96 -2.15 15.19
C GLY A 104 3.36 -1.91 14.59
N ARG A 105 3.93 -2.87 13.84
CA ARG A 105 5.22 -2.70 13.14
C ARG A 105 5.07 -2.04 11.77
N THR A 106 3.90 -2.17 11.15
CA THR A 106 3.66 -1.73 9.76
C THR A 106 2.62 -0.62 9.64
N LEU A 107 1.81 -0.35 10.67
CA LEU A 107 0.80 0.73 10.68
C LEU A 107 1.37 2.06 10.17
N GLY A 108 2.41 2.58 10.83
CA GLY A 108 3.02 3.85 10.43
C GLY A 108 3.71 3.80 9.06
N ILE A 109 4.13 2.61 8.60
CA ILE A 109 4.71 2.44 7.27
C ILE A 109 3.62 2.54 6.22
N ILE A 110 2.50 1.83 6.38
CA ILE A 110 1.36 1.88 5.45
C ILE A 110 0.85 3.31 5.26
N ASP A 111 0.68 4.06 6.36
CA ASP A 111 0.25 5.45 6.29
C ASP A 111 1.27 6.32 5.55
N ASN A 112 2.56 6.19 5.87
CA ASN A 112 3.60 7.03 5.27
C ASN A 112 3.88 6.69 3.80
N LEU A 113 3.61 5.45 3.37
CA LEU A 113 3.70 5.04 1.96
C LEU A 113 2.49 5.48 1.13
N GLY A 114 1.44 6.04 1.76
CA GLY A 114 0.18 6.36 1.08
C GLY A 114 -0.65 5.14 0.69
N LEU A 115 -0.29 3.95 1.20
CA LEU A 115 -0.99 2.70 0.91
C LEU A 115 -2.35 2.60 1.60
N PHE A 116 -2.66 3.51 2.53
CA PHE A 116 -4.02 3.71 3.05
C PHE A 116 -4.44 5.18 2.92
N PRO A 117 -4.80 5.62 1.71
CA PRO A 117 -5.00 7.02 1.42
C PRO A 117 -6.25 7.58 2.11
N LYS A 118 -6.25 8.90 2.33
CA LYS A 118 -7.36 9.61 2.99
C LYS A 118 -8.70 9.39 2.28
N SER A 119 -8.70 9.45 0.95
CA SER A 119 -9.88 9.23 0.11
C SER A 119 -10.48 7.82 0.29
N LEU A 120 -9.66 6.80 0.52
CA LEU A 120 -10.14 5.46 0.85
C LEU A 120 -10.72 5.42 2.27
N LYS A 121 -10.02 6.02 3.25
CA LYS A 121 -10.50 6.16 4.64
C LYS A 121 -11.89 6.77 4.65
N GLU A 122 -12.09 7.90 3.97
CA GLU A 122 -13.37 8.61 3.87
C GLU A 122 -14.49 7.77 3.22
N LYS A 123 -14.15 6.98 2.20
CA LYS A 123 -15.12 6.10 1.51
C LYS A 123 -15.61 4.95 2.39
N ILE A 124 -14.77 4.44 3.30
CA ILE A 124 -15.10 3.30 4.17
C ILE A 124 -15.54 3.72 5.58
N SER A 125 -15.22 4.94 6.00
CA SER A 125 -15.70 5.52 7.26
C SER A 125 -17.16 5.97 7.13
N ILE A 126 -18.09 5.04 7.30
CA ILE A 126 -19.51 5.37 7.44
C ILE A 126 -19.85 5.40 8.94
N GLY A 127 -20.30 6.56 9.42
CA GLY A 127 -20.82 6.73 10.78
C GLY A 127 -19.75 6.66 11.86
N GLU A 128 -18.78 7.59 11.84
CA GLU A 128 -17.81 7.75 12.94
C GLU A 128 -18.52 7.59 14.30
N PRO A 129 -18.04 6.70 15.19
CA PRO A 129 -18.62 6.60 16.52
C PRO A 129 -18.47 7.96 17.20
N ALA A 130 -19.60 8.52 17.64
CA ALA A 130 -19.69 9.78 18.36
C ALA A 130 -18.79 9.84 19.60
#